data_AF-A0A2G6UIH5-F1
#
_entry.id   AF-A0A2G6UIH5-F1
#
_cell.length_a   1.000
_cell.length_b   1.000
_cell.length_c   1.000
_cell.angle_alpha   90.00
_cell.angle_beta   90.00
_cell.angle_gamma   90.00
#
_symmetry.space_group_name_H-M   'P 1'
#
loop_
_entity.id
_entity.type
_entity.pdbx_description
1 polymer ?
#
loop_
_entity_poly.entity_id
_entity_poly.type
_entity_poly.pdbx_seq_one_letter_code
_entity_poly.pdbx_strand_id
1 'polypeptide(L)'
;MDLTIDQIRNAALHFDQNITRLQIIIKGLNNATKHLLNEEFSIDWWGTLDQKYEYESIYRLAILSYEKYIRSTIEVPSGEEELTFYKSEYNVGLIITLAKYITSAFDNPQEILDAYHLKIDDYPIYNGIIILNKDRNLEEIIHTLEKWRVKMIYLKYTDLNIT
;
A
#
# COMPACT_ATOMS: atom_id res chain seq x y z
N MET A 1 20.60 16.47 27.15
CA MET A 1 21.03 15.06 27.26
C MET A 1 20.50 14.39 26.02
N ASP A 2 21.39 13.99 25.12
CA ASP A 2 20.98 13.44 23.83
C ASP A 2 20.56 11.98 23.98
N LEU A 3 19.61 11.55 23.15
CA LEU A 3 19.12 10.17 23.16
C LEU A 3 20.16 9.25 22.50
N THR A 4 20.35 8.07 23.08
CA THR A 4 21.15 6.99 22.46
C THR A 4 20.44 6.45 21.21
N ILE A 5 21.20 5.87 20.26
CA ILE A 5 20.65 5.23 19.06
C ILE A 5 19.60 4.16 19.42
N ASP A 6 19.85 3.39 20.48
CA ASP A 6 18.90 2.38 20.96
C ASP A 6 17.60 3.00 21.49
N GLN A 7 17.67 4.13 22.19
CA GLN A 7 16.47 4.87 22.64
C GLN A 7 15.68 5.43 21.45
N ILE A 8 16.36 5.97 20.44
CA ILE A 8 15.73 6.49 19.22
C ILE A 8 15.07 5.34 18.45
N ARG A 9 15.76 4.21 18.27
CA ARG A 9 15.21 3.01 17.61
C ARG A 9 13.99 2.48 18.36
N ASN A 10 14.06 2.37 19.69
CA ASN A 10 12.92 1.93 20.49
C ASN A 10 11.73 2.89 20.39
N ALA A 11 11.97 4.20 20.42
CA ALA A 11 10.92 5.19 20.21
C ALA A 11 10.28 5.04 18.82
N ALA A 12 11.09 4.88 17.77
CA ALA A 12 10.58 4.65 16.42
C ALA A 12 9.78 3.35 16.31
N LEU A 13 10.19 2.26 16.94
CA LEU A 13 9.46 1.00 16.91
C LEU A 13 8.09 1.09 17.58
N HIS A 14 7.97 1.81 18.70
CA HIS A 14 6.76 1.83 19.52
C HIS A 14 5.82 3.02 19.24
N PHE A 15 6.32 4.08 18.59
CA PHE A 15 5.54 5.27 18.32
C PHE A 15 5.39 5.49 16.81
N ASP A 16 4.18 5.22 16.32
CA ASP A 16 3.79 5.50 14.95
C ASP A 16 2.42 6.19 14.95
N GLN A 17 2.40 7.48 14.64
CA GLN A 17 1.14 8.21 14.50
C GLN A 17 0.49 8.03 13.12
N ASN A 18 1.29 7.67 12.12
CA ASN A 18 0.82 7.53 10.74
C ASN A 18 0.09 6.20 10.57
N ILE A 19 0.49 5.14 11.29
CA ILE A 19 -0.21 3.85 11.25
C ILE A 19 -1.64 3.96 11.79
N THR A 20 -1.87 4.69 12.88
CA THR A 20 -3.22 4.89 13.44
C THR A 20 -4.13 5.60 12.45
N ARG A 21 -3.60 6.62 11.75
CA ARG A 21 -4.35 7.33 10.70
C ARG A 21 -4.67 6.41 9.52
N LEU A 22 -3.69 5.59 9.09
CA LEU A 22 -3.89 4.60 8.04
C LEU A 22 -4.99 3.60 8.43
N GLN A 23 -4.93 3.03 9.63
CA GLN A 23 -5.90 2.06 10.14
C GLN A 23 -7.33 2.62 10.13
N ILE A 24 -7.53 3.88 10.51
CA ILE A 24 -8.85 4.53 10.48
C ILE A 24 -9.38 4.62 9.04
N ILE A 25 -8.55 5.09 8.10
CA ILE A 25 -8.94 5.24 6.69
C ILE A 25 -9.28 3.88 6.10
N ILE A 26 -8.38 2.91 6.27
CA ILE A 26 -8.53 1.58 5.69
C ILE A 26 -9.71 0.82 6.28
N LYS A 27 -9.99 0.96 7.59
CA LYS A 27 -11.20 0.39 8.19
C LYS A 27 -12.47 0.94 7.55
N GLY A 28 -12.52 2.25 7.27
CA GLY A 28 -13.64 2.87 6.55
C GLY A 28 -13.81 2.30 5.14
N LEU A 29 -12.71 2.20 4.38
CA LEU A 29 -12.73 1.65 3.02
C LEU A 29 -13.08 0.14 3.01
N ASN A 30 -12.57 -0.64 3.96
CA ASN A 30 -12.85 -2.08 4.09
C ASN A 30 -14.32 -2.33 4.46
N ASN A 31 -14.94 -1.43 5.21
CA ASN A 31 -16.38 -1.49 5.48
C ASN A 31 -17.20 -1.14 4.23
N ALA A 32 -16.75 -0.16 3.42
CA ALA A 32 -17.40 0.17 2.17
C ALA A 32 -17.37 -1.00 1.17
N THR A 33 -16.22 -1.70 1.05
CA THR A 33 -16.13 -2.89 0.20
C THR A 33 -16.99 -4.04 0.70
N LYS A 34 -17.05 -4.27 2.01
CA LYS A 34 -17.97 -5.26 2.61
C LYS A 34 -19.44 -4.91 2.37
N HIS A 35 -19.80 -3.63 2.35
CA HIS A 35 -21.16 -3.21 2.05
C HIS A 35 -21.54 -3.54 0.60
N LEU A 36 -20.66 -3.23 -0.36
CA LEU A 36 -20.85 -3.61 -1.77
C LEU A 36 -21.01 -5.13 -1.96
N LEU A 37 -20.19 -5.93 -1.26
CA LEU A 37 -20.32 -7.40 -1.25
C LEU A 37 -21.67 -7.88 -0.69
N ASN A 38 -22.24 -7.18 0.28
CA ASN A 38 -23.53 -7.56 0.87
C ASN A 38 -24.73 -7.10 0.02
N GLU A 39 -24.61 -5.97 -0.68
CA GLU A 39 -25.60 -5.52 -1.66
C GLU A 39 -25.69 -6.48 -2.86
N GLU A 40 -24.57 -7.13 -3.24
CA GLU A 40 -24.47 -8.17 -4.28
C GLU A 40 -25.46 -9.34 -4.08
N PHE A 41 -25.71 -9.75 -2.83
CA PHE A 41 -26.65 -10.84 -2.52
C PHE A 41 -28.12 -10.41 -2.52
N SER A 42 -28.40 -9.13 -2.72
CA SER A 42 -29.75 -8.55 -2.56
C SER A 42 -30.37 -7.98 -3.84
N ILE A 43 -29.63 -7.94 -4.95
CA ILE A 43 -30.10 -7.34 -6.21
C ILE A 43 -30.14 -8.38 -7.33
N ASP A 44 -31.24 -9.14 -7.37
CA ASP A 44 -31.80 -9.66 -8.63
C ASP A 44 -32.67 -8.53 -9.19
N TRP A 45 -32.29 -7.86 -10.30
CA TRP A 45 -33.20 -7.26 -11.34
C TRP A 45 -32.74 -6.00 -12.09
N TRP A 46 -31.56 -5.44 -11.87
CA TRP A 46 -31.02 -4.44 -12.83
C TRP A 46 -29.58 -4.77 -13.15
N GLY A 47 -29.37 -5.49 -14.26
CA GLY A 47 -28.03 -5.68 -14.82
C GLY A 47 -27.36 -4.34 -15.10
N THR A 48 -26.01 -4.36 -15.08
CA THR A 48 -25.06 -3.28 -15.45
C THR A 48 -24.37 -2.47 -14.34
N LEU A 49 -24.19 -2.99 -13.12
CA LEU A 49 -23.08 -2.47 -12.28
C LEU A 49 -21.79 -3.21 -12.66
N ASP A 50 -20.81 -2.50 -13.23
CA ASP A 50 -19.45 -3.03 -13.32
C ASP A 50 -18.84 -3.02 -11.92
N GLN A 51 -19.08 -4.10 -11.17
CA GLN A 51 -18.67 -4.20 -9.77
C GLN A 51 -17.16 -4.01 -9.59
N LYS A 52 -16.35 -4.48 -10.55
CA LYS A 52 -14.89 -4.30 -10.50
C LYS A 52 -14.51 -2.83 -10.56
N TYR A 53 -15.27 -2.02 -11.30
CA TYR A 53 -15.09 -0.56 -11.37
C TYR A 53 -15.38 0.14 -10.03
N GLU A 54 -16.43 -0.29 -9.31
CA GLU A 54 -16.74 0.26 -7.98
C GLU A 54 -15.65 -0.11 -6.95
N TYR A 55 -15.21 -1.38 -6.96
CA TYR A 55 -14.07 -1.80 -6.14
C TYR A 55 -12.78 -1.06 -6.48
N GLU A 56 -12.48 -0.88 -7.77
CA GLU A 56 -11.34 -0.07 -8.25
C GLU A 56 -11.34 1.31 -7.59
N SER A 57 -12.48 2.01 -7.60
CA SER A 57 -12.58 3.35 -7.03
C SER A 57 -12.24 3.38 -5.53
N ILE A 58 -12.73 2.42 -4.76
CA ILE A 58 -12.41 2.31 -3.32
C ILE A 58 -10.94 1.90 -3.13
N TYR A 59 -10.45 0.95 -3.91
CA TYR A 59 -9.09 0.46 -3.79
C TYR A 59 -8.05 1.49 -4.21
N ARG A 60 -8.36 2.39 -5.14
CA ARG A 60 -7.50 3.54 -5.47
C ARG A 60 -7.22 4.38 -4.24
N LEU A 61 -8.25 4.67 -3.43
CA LEU A 61 -8.09 5.40 -2.17
C LEU A 61 -7.25 4.62 -1.15
N ALA A 62 -7.42 3.30 -1.09
CA ALA A 62 -6.64 2.44 -0.20
C ALA A 62 -5.16 2.45 -0.58
N ILE A 63 -4.84 2.25 -1.86
CA ILE A 63 -3.48 2.28 -2.41
C ILE A 63 -2.79 3.61 -2.13
N LEU A 64 -3.46 4.74 -2.39
CA LEU A 64 -2.88 6.07 -2.09
C LEU A 64 -2.64 6.28 -0.59
N SER A 65 -3.51 5.71 0.26
CA SER A 65 -3.32 5.78 1.71
C SER A 65 -2.12 4.95 2.17
N TYR A 66 -1.93 3.75 1.60
CA TYR A 66 -0.74 2.94 1.85
C TYR A 66 0.54 3.61 1.37
N GLU A 67 0.54 4.17 0.16
CA GLU A 67 1.70 4.88 -0.40
C GLU A 67 2.11 6.07 0.48
N LYS A 68 1.13 6.87 0.91
CA LYS A 68 1.38 7.97 1.85
C LYS A 68 2.02 7.48 3.15
N TYR A 69 1.54 6.36 3.71
CA TYR A 69 2.11 5.77 4.91
C TYR A 69 3.56 5.30 4.68
N ILE A 70 3.82 4.58 3.60
CA ILE A 70 5.16 4.11 3.20
C ILE A 70 6.13 5.29 3.13
N ARG A 71 5.75 6.36 2.41
CA ARG A 71 6.57 7.58 2.27
C ARG A 71 6.79 8.34 3.58
N SER A 72 5.85 8.25 4.51
CA SER A 72 5.95 8.91 5.81
C SER A 72 6.82 8.16 6.83
N THR A 73 7.16 6.90 6.54
CA THR A 73 7.87 6.02 7.48
C THR A 73 9.39 6.20 7.41
N ILE A 74 9.94 6.27 6.20
CA ILE A 74 11.36 6.42 5.95
C ILE A 74 11.56 7.37 4.76
N GLU A 75 12.54 8.28 4.88
CA GLU A 75 13.06 9.02 3.73
C GLU A 75 13.75 8.04 2.79
N VAL A 76 13.11 7.76 1.66
CA VAL A 76 13.66 6.91 0.61
C VAL A 76 14.38 7.79 -0.41
N PRO A 77 15.53 7.35 -0.96
CA PRO A 77 16.20 8.06 -2.03
C PRO A 77 15.24 8.35 -3.19
N SER A 78 15.32 9.54 -3.78
CA SER A 78 14.51 9.91 -4.94
C SER A 78 15.08 9.35 -6.24
N GLY A 79 14.23 9.05 -7.22
CA GLY A 79 14.66 8.65 -8.58
C GLY A 79 14.72 7.14 -8.78
N GLU A 80 15.72 6.65 -9.52
CA GLU A 80 15.85 5.22 -9.86
C GLU A 80 16.16 4.33 -8.63
N GLU A 81 16.85 4.90 -7.64
CA GLU A 81 17.15 4.25 -6.37
C GLU A 81 15.88 3.97 -5.56
N GLU A 82 14.85 4.80 -5.69
CA GLU A 82 13.55 4.63 -5.04
C GLU A 82 12.88 3.31 -5.47
N LEU A 83 12.83 3.09 -6.78
CA LEU A 83 12.21 1.92 -7.38
C LEU A 83 12.98 0.66 -7.03
N THR A 84 14.31 0.72 -7.04
CA THR A 84 15.17 -0.40 -6.66
C THR A 84 14.99 -0.77 -5.19
N PHE A 85 14.91 0.23 -4.33
CA PHE A 85 14.68 0.06 -2.90
C PHE A 85 13.35 -0.63 -2.61
N TYR A 86 12.25 -0.14 -3.20
CA TYR A 86 10.93 -0.74 -2.98
C TYR A 86 10.73 -2.09 -3.69
N LYS A 87 11.39 -2.33 -4.83
CA LYS A 87 11.36 -3.63 -5.53
C LYS A 87 11.97 -4.77 -4.71
N SER A 88 12.85 -4.45 -3.74
CA SER A 88 13.36 -5.46 -2.81
C SER A 88 12.26 -6.07 -1.91
N GLU A 89 11.11 -5.39 -1.80
CA GLU A 89 9.95 -5.79 -1.02
C GLU A 89 8.71 -5.82 -1.90
N TYR A 90 8.45 -6.99 -2.50
CA TYR A 90 7.44 -7.17 -3.55
C TYR A 90 6.09 -6.47 -3.28
N ASN A 91 5.53 -6.63 -2.09
CA ASN A 91 4.23 -6.02 -1.73
C ASN A 91 4.29 -4.48 -1.64
N VAL A 92 5.37 -3.94 -1.10
CA VAL A 92 5.57 -2.48 -1.00
C VAL A 92 5.84 -1.91 -2.39
N GLY A 93 6.68 -2.59 -3.17
CA GLY A 93 6.92 -2.25 -4.57
C GLY A 93 5.63 -2.21 -5.39
N LEU A 94 4.75 -3.21 -5.22
CA LEU A 94 3.46 -3.25 -5.89
C LEU A 94 2.59 -2.05 -5.50
N ILE A 95 2.47 -1.73 -4.21
CA ILE A 95 1.69 -0.56 -3.75
C ILE A 95 2.22 0.74 -4.38
N ILE A 96 3.54 0.94 -4.40
CA ILE A 96 4.15 2.13 -5.01
C ILE A 96 3.90 2.17 -6.51
N THR A 97 4.01 1.05 -7.22
CA THR A 97 3.70 0.96 -8.66
C THR A 97 2.23 1.28 -8.94
N LEU A 98 1.30 0.73 -8.16
CA LEU A 98 -0.13 1.01 -8.30
C LEU A 98 -0.44 2.48 -8.00
N ALA A 99 0.16 3.08 -6.97
CA ALA A 99 -0.02 4.50 -6.66
C ALA A 99 0.50 5.41 -7.78
N LYS A 100 1.66 5.06 -8.34
CA LYS A 100 2.25 5.73 -9.51
C LYS A 100 1.36 5.63 -10.76
N TYR A 101 0.74 4.47 -10.97
CA TYR A 101 -0.26 4.27 -12.02
C TYR A 101 -1.52 5.15 -11.78
N ILE A 102 -2.01 5.25 -10.55
CA ILE A 102 -3.19 6.06 -10.20
C ILE A 102 -2.97 7.55 -10.46
N THR A 103 -1.78 8.06 -10.17
CA THR A 103 -1.43 9.48 -10.29
C THR A 103 -0.94 9.87 -11.68
N SER A 104 -0.96 8.93 -12.64
CA SER A 104 -0.53 9.13 -14.03
C SER A 104 0.89 9.69 -14.15
N ALA A 105 1.80 9.27 -13.27
CA ALA A 105 3.17 9.78 -13.22
C ALA A 105 4.09 9.24 -14.34
N PHE A 106 3.55 8.57 -15.37
CA PHE A 106 4.32 7.89 -16.41
C PHE A 106 3.69 8.00 -17.80
N ASP A 107 4.55 8.14 -18.81
CA ASP A 107 4.16 8.15 -20.23
C ASP A 107 3.76 6.75 -20.75
N ASN A 108 4.25 5.67 -20.12
CA ASN A 108 3.92 4.29 -20.47
C ASN A 108 3.51 3.45 -19.24
N PRO A 109 2.23 3.47 -18.84
CA PRO A 109 1.74 2.74 -17.67
C PRO A 109 1.80 1.21 -17.78
N GLN A 110 1.83 0.62 -18.98
CA GLN A 110 1.83 -0.85 -19.11
C GLN A 110 3.17 -1.46 -18.69
N GLU A 111 4.29 -0.81 -19.02
CA GLU A 111 5.64 -1.28 -18.70
C GLU A 111 5.86 -1.48 -17.19
N ILE A 112 5.28 -0.61 -16.37
CA ILE A 112 5.38 -0.71 -14.91
C ILE A 112 4.45 -1.78 -14.32
N LEU A 113 3.29 -2.02 -14.96
CA LEU A 113 2.30 -3.02 -14.54
C LEU A 113 2.75 -4.44 -14.88
N ASP A 114 3.50 -4.62 -15.98
CA ASP A 114 4.01 -5.91 -16.44
C ASP A 114 4.93 -6.58 -15.41
N ALA A 115 5.66 -5.79 -14.60
CA ALA A 115 6.49 -6.29 -13.50
C ALA A 115 5.70 -7.09 -12.45
N TYR A 116 4.38 -6.91 -12.40
CA TYR A 116 3.45 -7.59 -11.50
C TYR A 116 2.39 -8.40 -12.25
N HIS A 117 2.59 -8.62 -13.55
CA HIS A 117 1.62 -9.31 -14.43
C HIS A 117 0.23 -8.67 -14.45
N LEU A 118 0.15 -7.36 -14.30
CA LEU A 118 -1.09 -6.59 -14.35
C LEU A 118 -1.30 -6.00 -15.76
N LYS A 119 -2.56 -5.88 -16.18
CA LYS A 119 -2.94 -5.31 -17.47
C LYS A 119 -3.76 -4.05 -17.30
N ILE A 120 -3.48 -3.03 -18.11
CA ILE A 120 -4.19 -1.74 -18.04
C ILE A 120 -5.68 -1.85 -18.37
N ASP A 121 -6.06 -2.82 -19.20
CA ASP A 121 -7.42 -3.05 -19.68
C ASP A 121 -8.21 -4.07 -18.84
N ASP A 122 -7.63 -4.58 -17.75
CA ASP A 122 -8.26 -5.54 -16.84
C ASP A 122 -8.06 -5.12 -15.38
N TYR A 123 -8.72 -4.01 -15.00
CA TYR A 123 -8.86 -3.53 -13.61
C TYR A 123 -7.58 -3.71 -12.75
N PRO A 124 -6.47 -3.05 -13.13
CA PRO A 124 -5.15 -3.32 -12.56
C PRO A 124 -5.07 -3.04 -11.05
N ILE A 125 -5.85 -2.10 -10.51
CA ILE A 125 -5.89 -1.83 -9.06
C ILE A 125 -6.63 -2.95 -8.34
N TYR A 126 -7.77 -3.38 -8.88
CA TYR A 126 -8.54 -4.50 -8.34
C TYR A 126 -7.68 -5.77 -8.28
N ASN A 127 -7.03 -6.09 -9.38
CA ASN A 127 -6.15 -7.26 -9.48
C ASN A 127 -4.89 -7.08 -8.60
N GLY A 128 -4.36 -5.86 -8.50
CA GLY A 128 -3.27 -5.52 -7.59
C GLY A 128 -3.61 -5.79 -6.12
N ILE A 129 -4.83 -5.47 -5.68
CA ILE A 129 -5.30 -5.79 -4.33
C ILE A 129 -5.42 -7.31 -4.13
N ILE A 130 -5.88 -8.07 -5.12
CA ILE A 130 -5.91 -9.54 -5.03
C ILE A 130 -4.51 -10.14 -4.86
N ILE A 131 -3.50 -9.57 -5.55
CA ILE A 131 -2.10 -9.99 -5.39
C ILE A 131 -1.62 -9.69 -3.96
N LEU A 132 -1.93 -8.51 -3.42
CA LEU A 132 -1.56 -8.12 -2.05
C LEU A 132 -2.27 -8.95 -0.98
N ASN A 133 -3.55 -9.25 -1.19
CA ASN A 133 -4.36 -10.07 -0.29
C ASN A 133 -5.51 -10.74 -1.08
N LYS A 134 -5.47 -12.06 -1.18
CA LYS A 134 -6.46 -12.84 -1.94
C LYS A 134 -7.90 -12.68 -1.44
N ASP A 135 -8.08 -12.47 -0.14
CA ASP A 135 -9.38 -12.25 0.48
C ASP A 135 -9.88 -10.82 0.30
N ARG A 136 -9.06 -9.95 -0.32
CA ARG A 136 -9.31 -8.52 -0.53
C ARG A 136 -9.54 -7.77 0.78
N ASN A 137 -9.04 -8.31 1.90
CA ASN A 137 -9.12 -7.67 3.20
C ASN A 137 -8.04 -6.59 3.29
N LEU A 138 -8.46 -5.34 3.18
CA LEU A 138 -7.55 -4.19 3.20
C LEU A 138 -6.79 -4.08 4.55
N GLU A 139 -7.42 -4.50 5.66
CA GLU A 139 -6.78 -4.42 6.98
C GLU A 139 -5.59 -5.39 7.13
N GLU A 140 -5.61 -6.53 6.44
CA GLU A 140 -4.48 -7.49 6.42
C GLU A 140 -3.25 -6.93 5.68
N ILE A 141 -3.47 -6.04 4.70
CA ILE A 141 -2.37 -5.38 3.98
C ILE A 141 -1.58 -4.48 4.93
N ILE A 142 -2.24 -3.87 5.93
CA ILE A 142 -1.58 -3.04 6.95
C ILE A 142 -0.51 -3.85 7.71
N HIS A 143 -0.79 -5.11 8.03
CA HIS A 143 0.14 -5.96 8.77
C HIS A 143 1.44 -6.22 7.99
N THR A 144 1.33 -6.28 6.65
CA THR A 144 2.51 -6.35 5.77
C THR A 144 3.34 -5.07 5.87
N LEU A 145 2.68 -3.91 5.89
CA LEU A 145 3.34 -2.61 5.99
C LEU A 145 4.00 -2.38 7.36
N GLU A 146 3.39 -2.86 8.44
CA GLU A 146 3.97 -2.81 9.79
C GLU A 146 5.24 -3.66 9.88
N LYS A 147 5.20 -4.89 9.37
CA LYS A 147 6.39 -5.77 9.29
C LYS A 147 7.51 -5.12 8.48
N TRP A 148 7.17 -4.57 7.33
CA TRP A 148 8.11 -3.84 6.48
C TRP A 148 8.72 -2.64 7.22
N ARG A 149 7.90 -1.83 7.89
CA ARG A 149 8.37 -0.69 8.69
C ARG A 149 9.37 -1.11 9.77
N VAL A 150 9.07 -2.16 10.52
CA VAL A 150 9.98 -2.68 11.55
C VAL A 150 11.32 -3.06 10.94
N LYS A 151 11.31 -3.79 9.80
CA LYS A 151 12.53 -4.11 9.05
C LYS A 151 13.30 -2.84 8.65
N MET A 152 12.61 -1.81 8.18
CA MET A 152 13.25 -0.58 7.75
C MET A 152 13.89 0.22 8.89
N ILE A 153 13.23 0.26 10.05
CA ILE A 153 13.79 0.87 11.26
C ILE A 153 15.07 0.14 11.69
N TYR A 154 15.06 -1.19 11.68
CA TYR A 154 16.27 -1.95 12.01
C TYR A 154 17.43 -1.65 11.06
N LEU A 155 17.19 -1.59 9.75
CA LEU A 155 18.23 -1.26 8.78
C LEU A 155 18.81 0.14 9.04
N LYS A 156 17.94 1.16 9.13
CA LYS A 156 18.34 2.56 9.33
C LYS A 156 19.22 2.78 10.56
N TYR A 157 18.89 2.13 11.69
CA TYR A 157 19.63 2.29 12.94
C TYR A 157 20.75 1.25 13.15
N THR A 158 20.89 0.27 12.25
CA THR A 158 22.07 -0.60 12.20
C THR A 158 23.20 0.08 11.44
N ASP A 159 22.90 0.75 10.32
CA ASP A 159 23.88 1.48 9.52
C ASP A 159 24.51 2.66 10.28
N LEU A 160 23.75 3.32 11.15
CA LEU A 160 24.22 4.41 12.01
C LEU A 160 25.21 3.98 13.12
N ASN A 161 25.36 2.68 13.39
CA ASN A 161 26.34 2.17 14.35
C ASN A 161 27.71 1.90 13.71
N ILE A 162 27.85 2.06 12.39
CA ILE A 162 29.07 1.71 11.62
C ILE A 162 29.84 2.97 11.17
N THR A 163 29.27 4.16 11.36
CA THR A 163 29.90 5.48 11.10
C THR A 163 30.24 6.20 12.40
#